data_AF-A0A0Z8ENQ8-F1
#
_entry.id   AF-A0A0Z8ENQ8-F1
#
_cell.length_a   1.000
_cell.length_b   1.000
_cell.length_c   1.000
_cell.angle_alpha   90.00
_cell.angle_beta   90.00
_cell.angle_gamma   90.00
#
_symmetry.space_group_name_H-M   'P 1'
#
loop_
_entity.id
_entity.type
_entity.pdbx_description
1 polymer ?
#
loop_
_entity_poly.entity_id
_entity_poly.type
_entity_poly.pdbx_seq_one_letter_code
_entity_poly.pdbx_strand_id
1 'polypeptide(L)'
;MKKKVFGLLALVSIMLAACSFSSAGLSFDEGYQTFHYKGKDYAVSKQEVAEDSIQGTEVQFMEWPVVKEEGAVKKTVSLNNLYITTSKEWAIGVQDGYYKVDLEDNIAESDRIDYQAVLDQVDLDSE
;
A
#
# COMPACT_ATOMS: atom_id res chain seq x y z
N MET A 1 -22.82 59.25 18.27
CA MET A 1 -22.97 57.90 18.86
C MET A 1 -23.30 56.89 17.78
N LYS A 2 -22.46 55.86 17.60
CA LYS A 2 -22.76 54.42 17.33
C LYS A 2 -21.54 53.78 16.65
N LYS A 3 -20.79 53.03 17.45
CA LYS A 3 -19.72 52.11 17.01
C LYS A 3 -20.36 50.85 16.43
N LYS A 4 -19.81 50.26 15.36
CA LYS A 4 -19.82 48.81 15.16
C LYS A 4 -18.51 48.37 14.48
N VAL A 5 -17.97 47.30 15.03
CA VAL A 5 -16.68 46.67 14.75
C VAL A 5 -16.95 45.29 14.12
N PHE A 6 -15.91 44.72 13.52
CA PHE A 6 -15.72 43.30 13.16
C PHE A 6 -16.34 42.88 11.83
N GLY A 7 -15.69 42.06 11.01
CA GLY A 7 -14.49 41.26 11.24
C GLY A 7 -13.91 40.73 9.93
N LEU A 8 -12.59 40.59 9.96
CA LEU A 8 -11.75 39.98 8.95
C LEU A 8 -12.07 38.48 8.87
N LEU A 9 -12.67 38.01 7.77
CA LEU A 9 -12.80 36.59 7.50
C LEU A 9 -11.49 36.11 6.86
N ALA A 10 -10.58 35.61 7.69
CA ALA A 10 -9.41 34.88 7.22
C ALA A 10 -9.89 33.52 6.66
N LEU A 11 -9.71 33.32 5.36
CA LEU A 11 -9.83 32.02 4.69
C LEU A 11 -8.79 31.08 5.30
N VAL A 12 -9.21 30.26 6.26
CA VAL A 12 -8.40 29.16 6.78
C VAL A 12 -8.38 28.08 5.71
N SER A 13 -7.23 27.99 5.06
CA SER A 13 -6.81 26.91 4.19
C SER A 13 -6.88 25.57 4.92
N ILE A 14 -7.84 24.73 4.55
CA ILE A 14 -7.83 23.32 4.93
C ILE A 14 -6.90 22.62 3.94
N MET A 15 -5.61 22.55 4.27
CA MET A 15 -4.71 21.59 3.66
C MET A 15 -5.17 20.21 4.16
N LEU A 16 -5.84 19.43 3.31
CA LEU A 16 -6.06 18.01 3.57
C LEU A 16 -4.70 17.32 3.44
N ALA A 17 -3.95 17.23 4.53
CA ALA A 17 -2.90 16.22 4.64
C ALA A 17 -3.62 14.87 4.63
N ALA A 18 -3.42 14.09 3.57
CA ALA A 18 -3.84 12.71 3.55
C ALA A 18 -3.22 12.01 4.77
N CYS A 19 -4.04 11.64 5.75
CA CYS A 19 -3.60 10.79 6.83
C CYS A 19 -3.36 9.42 6.21
N SER A 20 -2.11 9.12 5.86
CA SER A 20 -1.67 7.76 5.60
C SER A 20 -2.03 6.92 6.84
N PHE A 21 -2.91 5.94 6.66
CA PHE A 21 -3.29 5.04 7.73
C PHE A 21 -2.05 4.25 8.14
N SER A 22 -1.57 4.48 9.35
CA SER A 22 -0.46 3.70 9.91
C SER A 22 -1.02 2.47 10.61
N SER A 23 -0.77 1.29 10.06
CA SER A 23 -0.87 0.04 10.77
C SER A 23 0.55 -0.44 11.11
N ALA A 24 0.81 -0.69 12.40
CA ALA A 24 2.07 -1.26 12.92
C ALA A 24 3.39 -0.52 12.55
N GLY A 25 3.34 0.79 12.31
CA GLY A 25 4.51 1.61 11.96
C GLY A 25 4.94 1.48 10.50
N LEU A 26 4.14 0.81 9.69
CA LEU A 26 4.19 0.82 8.24
C LEU A 26 3.23 1.91 7.72
N SER A 27 3.62 2.61 6.67
CA SER A 27 2.80 3.62 5.98
C SER A 27 2.95 3.46 4.48
N PHE A 28 1.88 3.14 3.78
CA PHE A 28 1.87 3.06 2.32
C PHE A 28 1.82 4.45 1.68
N ASP A 29 2.48 4.59 0.55
CA ASP A 29 2.31 5.74 -0.34
C ASP A 29 1.07 5.57 -1.23
N GLU A 30 0.72 6.64 -1.95
CA GLU A 30 -0.33 6.58 -2.97
C GLU A 30 -0.01 5.50 -4.02
N GLY A 31 -1.01 4.69 -4.36
CA GLY A 31 -0.84 3.54 -5.26
C GLY A 31 -0.31 2.27 -4.58
N TYR A 32 0.08 2.32 -3.30
CA TYR A 32 0.44 1.16 -2.47
C TYR A 32 1.63 0.32 -2.98
N GLN A 33 2.37 0.78 -4.00
CA GLN A 33 3.54 0.07 -4.53
C GLN A 33 4.78 0.26 -3.65
N THR A 34 4.80 1.32 -2.86
CA THR A 34 5.87 1.65 -1.91
C THR A 34 5.29 1.92 -0.53
N PHE A 35 6.14 1.72 0.48
CA PHE A 35 5.80 2.02 1.86
C PHE A 35 7.03 2.39 2.68
N HIS A 36 6.80 3.23 3.68
CA HIS A 36 7.78 3.58 4.69
C HIS A 36 7.71 2.63 5.89
N TYR A 37 8.85 2.08 6.30
CA TYR A 37 8.97 1.25 7.49
C TYR A 37 10.36 1.38 8.13
N LYS A 38 10.41 1.52 9.46
CA LYS A 38 11.68 1.61 10.21
C LYS A 38 12.68 2.66 9.66
N GLY A 39 12.18 3.80 9.17
CA GLY A 39 13.01 4.91 8.69
C GLY A 39 13.56 4.72 7.27
N LYS A 40 13.01 3.78 6.49
CA LYS A 40 13.40 3.52 5.10
C LYS A 40 12.17 3.27 4.23
N ASP A 41 12.33 3.52 2.94
CA ASP A 41 11.32 3.27 1.92
C ASP A 41 11.59 1.94 1.22
N TYR A 42 10.52 1.17 1.03
CA TYR A 42 10.53 -0.14 0.41
C TYR A 42 9.55 -0.18 -0.74
N ALA A 43 9.81 -1.03 -1.71
CA ALA A 43 8.93 -1.28 -2.85
C ALA A 43 8.51 -2.76 -2.90
N VAL A 44 7.31 -2.99 -3.43
CA VAL A 44 6.80 -4.34 -3.72
C VAL A 44 7.14 -4.67 -5.17
N SER A 45 7.92 -5.74 -5.38
CA SER A 45 8.27 -6.24 -6.70
C SER A 45 7.15 -7.09 -7.29
N LYS A 46 7.07 -7.17 -8.62
CA LYS A 46 6.26 -8.18 -9.32
C LYS A 46 6.78 -9.62 -9.17
N GLN A 47 7.94 -9.81 -8.55
CA GLN A 47 8.51 -11.14 -8.33
C GLN A 47 7.76 -11.87 -7.21
N GLU A 48 7.15 -13.00 -7.56
CA GLU A 48 6.51 -13.89 -6.60
C GLU A 48 7.53 -14.65 -5.74
N VAL A 49 7.09 -14.95 -4.51
CA VAL A 49 7.80 -15.70 -3.50
C VAL A 49 6.98 -16.94 -3.17
N ALA A 50 7.63 -18.11 -3.19
CA ALA A 50 6.95 -19.36 -2.91
C ALA A 50 6.44 -19.41 -1.46
N GLU A 51 5.20 -19.88 -1.26
CA GLU A 51 4.57 -19.98 0.06
C GLU A 51 5.41 -20.81 1.05
N ASP A 52 6.03 -21.90 0.57
CA ASP A 52 6.88 -22.79 1.38
C ASP A 52 8.17 -22.12 1.88
N SER A 53 8.51 -20.95 1.35
CA SER A 53 9.64 -20.14 1.80
C SER A 53 9.30 -19.20 2.97
N ILE A 54 8.01 -19.02 3.29
CA ILE A 54 7.57 -18.12 4.37
C ILE A 54 7.86 -18.75 5.73
N GLN A 55 8.67 -18.08 6.57
CA GLN A 55 9.07 -18.58 7.89
C GLN A 55 8.35 -17.91 9.07
N GLY A 56 7.82 -16.71 8.86
CA GLY A 56 7.17 -15.97 9.93
C GLY A 56 6.76 -14.57 9.50
N THR A 57 6.13 -13.86 10.42
CA THR A 57 5.59 -12.52 10.19
C THR A 57 6.45 -11.48 10.89
N GLU A 58 6.94 -10.50 10.13
CA GLU A 58 7.64 -9.30 10.62
C GLU A 58 6.64 -8.23 11.09
N VAL A 59 5.58 -7.99 10.30
CA VAL A 59 4.53 -7.01 10.61
C VAL A 59 3.17 -7.62 10.34
N GLN A 60 2.24 -7.49 11.29
CA GLN A 60 0.85 -7.88 11.07
C GLN A 60 0.03 -6.67 10.65
N PHE A 61 -0.65 -6.76 9.51
CA PHE A 61 -1.60 -5.75 9.04
C PHE A 61 -2.54 -6.35 7.98
N MET A 62 -3.61 -5.61 7.69
CA MET A 62 -4.52 -5.91 6.59
C MET A 62 -5.06 -4.61 6.02
N GLU A 63 -4.86 -4.41 4.72
CA GLU A 63 -5.33 -3.24 3.96
C GLU A 63 -6.08 -3.71 2.70
N TRP A 64 -7.04 -2.91 2.24
CA TRP A 64 -7.88 -3.22 1.08
C TRP A 64 -7.89 -2.05 0.08
N PRO A 65 -6.75 -1.70 -0.53
CA PRO A 65 -6.70 -0.60 -1.48
C PRO A 65 -7.60 -0.83 -2.69
N VAL A 66 -8.30 0.23 -3.08
CA VAL A 66 -9.05 0.29 -4.35
C VAL A 66 -8.05 0.49 -5.47
N VAL A 67 -8.00 -0.44 -6.42
CA VAL A 67 -7.05 -0.42 -7.54
C VAL A 67 -7.73 -0.16 -8.88
N LYS A 68 -9.06 -0.34 -8.94
CA LYS A 68 -9.87 0.02 -10.12
C LYS A 68 -11.29 0.37 -9.73
N GLU A 69 -11.84 1.36 -10.43
CA GLU A 69 -13.24 1.75 -10.31
C GLU A 69 -13.94 1.55 -11.67
N GLU A 70 -15.00 0.74 -11.67
CA GLU A 70 -15.85 0.46 -12.83
C GLU A 70 -17.25 1.02 -12.56
N GLY A 71 -17.42 2.31 -12.83
CA GLY A 71 -18.66 3.02 -12.52
C GLY A 71 -18.88 3.13 -11.02
N ALA A 72 -19.85 2.36 -10.48
CA ALA A 72 -20.14 2.32 -9.05
C ALA A 72 -19.43 1.16 -8.32
N VAL A 73 -18.81 0.24 -9.05
CA VAL A 73 -18.11 -0.92 -8.49
C VAL A 73 -16.66 -0.56 -8.25
N LYS A 74 -16.16 -0.85 -7.05
CA LYS A 74 -14.74 -0.69 -6.70
C LYS A 74 -14.11 -2.07 -6.60
N LYS A 75 -13.05 -2.31 -7.37
CA LYS A 75 -12.21 -3.50 -7.24
C LYS A 75 -11.08 -3.19 -6.26
N THR A 76 -10.95 -4.04 -5.25
CA THR A 76 -9.93 -3.93 -4.21
C THR A 76 -8.98 -5.10 -4.27
N VAL A 77 -7.70 -4.86 -4.02
CA VAL A 77 -6.72 -5.91 -3.74
C VAL A 77 -6.54 -6.03 -2.23
N SER A 78 -6.38 -7.25 -1.71
CA SER A 78 -5.99 -7.45 -0.32
C SER A 78 -4.48 -7.34 -0.20
N LEU A 79 -4.00 -6.53 0.74
CA LEU A 79 -2.62 -6.53 1.19
C LEU A 79 -2.59 -7.03 2.62
N ASN A 80 -1.79 -8.05 2.91
CA ASN A 80 -1.69 -8.59 4.25
C ASN A 80 -0.23 -8.86 4.62
N ASN A 81 0.13 -8.44 5.83
CA ASN A 81 1.37 -8.73 6.55
C ASN A 81 2.69 -8.52 5.79
N LEU A 82 3.75 -8.24 6.54
CA LEU A 82 5.12 -8.35 6.05
C LEU A 82 5.69 -9.65 6.61
N TYR A 83 6.25 -10.48 5.76
CA TYR A 83 6.76 -11.82 6.08
C TYR A 83 8.27 -11.88 5.92
N ILE A 84 8.89 -12.83 6.62
CA ILE A 84 10.31 -13.16 6.51
C ILE A 84 10.42 -14.49 5.76
N THR A 85 11.26 -14.52 4.73
CA THR A 85 11.53 -15.74 3.96
C THR A 85 12.67 -16.58 4.55
N THR A 86 12.84 -17.80 4.06
CA THR A 86 13.99 -18.67 4.38
C THR A 86 15.34 -18.00 4.11
N SER A 87 15.42 -17.18 3.06
CA SER A 87 16.60 -16.38 2.68
C SER A 87 16.79 -15.12 3.53
N LYS A 88 15.94 -14.87 4.54
CA LYS A 88 15.93 -13.66 5.37
C LYS A 88 15.63 -12.38 4.59
N GLU A 89 15.02 -12.52 3.43
CA GLU A 89 14.42 -11.42 2.68
C GLU A 89 12.99 -11.18 3.17
N TRP A 90 12.36 -10.10 2.71
CA TRP A 90 10.98 -9.79 3.00
C TRP A 90 10.05 -10.10 1.84
N ALA A 91 8.82 -10.49 2.19
CA ALA A 91 7.71 -10.63 1.25
C ALA A 91 6.45 -10.00 1.84
N ILE A 92 5.55 -9.53 1.00
CA ILE A 92 4.23 -9.01 1.37
C ILE A 92 3.15 -9.92 0.77
N GLY A 93 2.08 -10.17 1.53
CA GLY A 93 0.92 -10.88 1.00
C GLY A 93 0.07 -9.96 0.13
N VAL A 94 -0.26 -10.40 -1.08
CA VAL A 94 -1.12 -9.70 -2.04
C VAL A 94 -2.10 -10.72 -2.62
N GLN A 95 -3.40 -10.56 -2.33
CA GLN A 95 -4.39 -11.61 -2.59
C GLN A 95 -3.96 -12.95 -2.01
N ASP A 96 -3.86 -13.97 -2.86
CA ASP A 96 -3.49 -15.34 -2.50
C ASP A 96 -1.99 -15.61 -2.71
N GLY A 97 -1.21 -14.59 -3.09
CA GLY A 97 0.22 -14.69 -3.39
C GLY A 97 1.12 -13.93 -2.41
N TYR A 98 2.41 -14.20 -2.51
CA TYR A 98 3.47 -13.48 -1.79
C TYR A 98 4.43 -12.85 -2.78
N TYR A 99 4.79 -11.59 -2.55
CA TYR A 99 5.63 -10.82 -3.47
C TYR A 99 6.84 -10.24 -2.76
N LYS A 100 7.99 -10.25 -3.44
CA LYS A 100 9.26 -9.78 -2.87
C LYS A 100 9.18 -8.30 -2.51
N VAL A 101 9.74 -7.97 -1.34
CA VAL A 101 9.95 -6.59 -0.88
C VAL A 101 11.44 -6.33 -0.77
N ASP A 102 11.88 -5.18 -1.27
CA ASP A 102 13.25 -4.68 -1.11
C ASP A 102 13.22 -3.16 -0.91
N LEU A 103 14.38 -2.57 -0.61
CA LEU A 103 14.54 -1.12 -0.59
C LEU A 103 14.07 -0.54 -1.92
N GLU A 104 13.42 0.62 -1.86
CA GLU A 104 12.86 1.27 -3.05
C GLU A 104 13.92 1.44 -4.17
N ASP A 105 15.13 1.85 -3.81
CA ASP A 105 16.26 2.04 -4.74
C ASP A 105 16.72 0.76 -5.44
N ASN A 106 16.37 -0.42 -4.91
CA ASN A 106 16.73 -1.72 -5.48
C ASN A 106 15.70 -2.26 -6.48
N ILE A 107 14.50 -1.64 -6.55
CA ILE A 107 13.41 -2.08 -7.44
C ILE A 107 13.04 -0.92 -8.35
N ALA A 108 13.41 -1.04 -9.62
CA ALA A 108 12.99 -0.10 -10.65
C ALA A 108 11.46 -0.03 -10.73
N GLU A 109 10.91 1.16 -11.02
CA GLU A 109 9.45 1.36 -11.13
C GLU A 109 8.78 0.36 -12.08
N SER A 110 9.41 0.01 -13.19
CA SER A 110 8.93 -0.99 -14.16
C SER A 110 8.88 -2.44 -13.64
N ASP A 111 9.54 -2.70 -12.52
CA ASP A 111 9.60 -4.00 -11.85
C ASP A 111 8.77 -4.04 -10.55
N ARG A 112 8.10 -2.94 -10.21
CA ARG A 112 7.12 -2.89 -9.14
C ARG A 112 5.85 -3.63 -9.55
N ILE A 113 5.11 -4.12 -8.55
CA ILE A 113 3.89 -4.90 -8.77
C ILE A 113 2.80 -4.04 -9.43
N ASP A 114 2.09 -4.63 -10.39
CA ASP A 114 0.85 -4.06 -10.94
C ASP A 114 -0.34 -4.78 -10.29
N TYR A 115 -0.97 -4.14 -9.30
CA TYR A 115 -2.08 -4.73 -8.57
C TYR A 115 -3.31 -5.01 -9.45
N GLN A 116 -3.50 -4.23 -10.53
CA GLN A 116 -4.60 -4.49 -11.44
C GLN A 116 -4.36 -5.79 -12.22
N ALA A 117 -3.12 -6.00 -12.68
CA ALA A 117 -2.74 -7.23 -13.36
C ALA A 117 -2.83 -8.48 -12.45
N VAL A 118 -2.58 -8.33 -11.14
CA VAL A 118 -2.79 -9.40 -10.16
C VAL A 118 -4.28 -9.74 -10.04
N LEU A 119 -5.15 -8.74 -9.93
CA LEU A 119 -6.59 -8.96 -9.88
C LEU A 119 -7.15 -9.63 -11.13
N ASP A 120 -6.71 -9.17 -12.30
CA ASP A 120 -7.19 -9.69 -13.58
C ASP A 120 -6.80 -11.16 -13.78
N GLN A 121 -5.69 -11.63 -13.19
CA GLN A 121 -5.31 -13.05 -13.18
C GLN A 121 -6.22 -13.90 -12.28
N VAL A 122 -6.51 -13.42 -11.07
CA VAL A 122 -7.41 -14.13 -10.13
C VAL A 122 -8.82 -14.27 -10.72
N ASP A 123 -9.32 -13.24 -11.38
CA ASP A 123 -10.63 -13.29 -12.04
C ASP A 123 -10.67 -14.40 -13.11
N LEU A 124 -9.60 -14.55 -13.92
CA LEU A 124 -9.51 -15.58 -14.98
C LEU A 124 -9.41 -17.01 -14.44
N ASP A 125 -8.69 -17.23 -13.33
CA ASP A 125 -8.56 -18.55 -12.73
C ASP A 125 -9.85 -19.03 -12.05
N SER A 126 -10.80 -18.11 -11.83
CA SER A 126 -12.10 -18.38 -11.21
C SER A 126 -13.23 -18.72 -12.19
N GLU A 127 -13.00 -18.59 -13.50
CA GLU A 127 -13.93 -18.95 -14.60
C GLU A 127 -13.78 -20.41 -15.07
#